data_AF-A0A526V0M5-F1
#
_entry.id   AF-A0A526V0M5-F1
#
_cell.length_a   1.000
_cell.length_b   1.000
_cell.length_c   1.000
_cell.angle_alpha   90.00
_cell.angle_beta   90.00
_cell.angle_gamma   90.00
#
_symmetry.space_group_name_H-M   'P 1'
#
loop_
_entity.id
_entity.type
_entity.pdbx_description
1 polymer ?
#
loop_
_entity_poly.entity_id
_entity_poly.type
_entity_poly.pdbx_seq_one_letter_code
_entity_poly.pdbx_strand_id
1 'polypeptide(L)'
;AAIHATDPFDNILPQAAAALESQLIQKNPDMQELIGKTISEKALALASRRADLEKEAALAYAKVFSEKELTDIAAFYNSDSGKKLLDSGPTVTRELVKAADIWQNGLGRDLAQQVGETLAAAAKAKAQAAPAAPAAGAAAPADGAAPADGAAPADNN
;
A
#
# COMPACT_ATOMS: atom_id res chain seq x y z
N ALA A 1 27.65 -6.13 -10.51
CA ALA A 1 27.00 -7.28 -11.18
C ALA A 1 25.88 -6.75 -12.10
N ALA A 2 25.45 -7.50 -13.14
CA ALA A 2 24.49 -7.00 -14.14
C ALA A 2 23.11 -6.58 -13.58
N ILE A 3 22.70 -7.18 -12.45
CA ILE A 3 21.38 -6.96 -11.83
C ILE A 3 21.42 -6.28 -10.48
N HIS A 4 22.59 -5.85 -10.00
CA HIS A 4 22.70 -5.09 -8.74
C HIS A 4 22.05 -5.80 -7.53
N ALA A 5 22.09 -7.14 -7.49
CA ALA A 5 21.33 -7.95 -6.53
C ALA A 5 21.74 -7.71 -5.06
N THR A 6 22.96 -7.23 -4.84
CA THR A 6 23.52 -7.01 -3.51
C THR A 6 23.48 -5.54 -3.07
N ASP A 7 23.21 -4.60 -3.98
CA ASP A 7 23.16 -3.16 -3.71
C ASP A 7 22.23 -2.78 -2.53
N PRO A 8 21.08 -3.44 -2.30
CA PRO A 8 20.26 -3.17 -1.12
C PRO A 8 20.97 -3.41 0.23
N PHE A 9 22.05 -4.19 0.24
CA PHE A 9 22.81 -4.54 1.44
C PHE A 9 24.00 -3.61 1.72
N ASP A 10 24.26 -2.62 0.86
CA ASP A 10 25.42 -1.72 0.95
C ASP A 10 25.45 -0.91 2.25
N ASN A 11 24.27 -0.68 2.83
CA ASN A 11 24.12 0.07 4.06
C ASN A 11 24.35 -0.73 5.35
N ILE A 12 24.53 -2.06 5.28
CA ILE A 12 24.68 -2.91 6.48
C ILE A 12 25.86 -2.46 7.34
N LEU A 13 27.05 -2.32 6.73
CA LEU A 13 28.26 -1.95 7.47
C LEU A 13 28.21 -0.50 8.01
N PRO A 14 27.83 0.52 7.21
CA PRO A 14 27.63 1.88 7.73
C PRO A 14 26.61 1.95 8.89
N GLN A 15 25.48 1.26 8.78
CA GLN A 15 24.46 1.25 9.83
C GLN A 15 24.96 0.56 11.11
N ALA A 16 25.66 -0.56 10.98
CA ALA A 16 26.26 -1.25 12.12
C ALA A 16 27.33 -0.39 12.81
N ALA A 17 28.16 0.32 12.04
CA ALA A 17 29.16 1.24 12.55
C ALA A 17 28.51 2.39 13.33
N ALA A 18 27.50 3.06 12.75
CA ALA A 18 26.79 4.16 13.39
C ALA A 18 26.06 3.72 14.68
N ALA A 19 25.44 2.54 14.68
CA ALA A 19 24.79 1.98 15.85
C ALA A 19 25.80 1.71 16.98
N LEU A 20 26.96 1.12 16.66
CA LEU A 20 28.03 0.88 17.62
C LEU A 20 28.61 2.18 18.17
N GLU A 21 28.79 3.19 17.31
CA GLU A 21 29.30 4.51 17.69
C GLU A 21 28.39 5.19 18.70
N SER A 22 27.09 5.26 18.39
CA SER A 22 26.10 5.84 19.32
C SER A 22 26.11 5.11 20.67
N GLN A 23 26.19 3.78 20.65
CA GLN A 23 26.24 2.98 21.88
C GLN A 23 27.50 3.27 22.72
N LEU A 24 28.67 3.40 22.07
CA LEU A 24 29.92 3.63 22.79
C LEU A 24 30.03 5.06 23.33
N ILE A 25 29.55 6.06 22.58
CA ILE A 25 29.51 7.46 23.02
C ILE A 25 28.58 7.61 24.23
N GLN A 26 27.41 6.96 24.22
CA GLN A 26 26.51 6.99 25.38
C GLN A 26 27.16 6.42 26.64
N LYS A 27 28.00 5.38 26.50
CA LYS A 27 28.70 4.76 27.64
C LYS A 27 29.93 5.55 28.09
N ASN A 28 30.64 6.19 27.16
CA ASN A 28 31.89 6.91 27.41
C ASN A 28 31.88 8.26 26.66
N PRO A 29 31.14 9.27 27.17
CA PRO A 29 30.98 10.54 26.47
C PRO A 29 32.29 11.32 26.29
N ASP A 30 33.23 11.14 27.21
CA ASP A 30 34.58 11.73 27.19
C ASP A 30 35.47 11.16 26.08
N MET A 31 35.14 9.99 25.55
CA MET A 31 35.91 9.31 24.50
C MET A 31 35.36 9.51 23.08
N GLN A 32 34.40 10.43 22.88
CA GLN A 32 33.65 10.57 21.62
C GLN A 32 34.55 10.65 20.38
N GLU A 33 35.57 11.51 20.38
CA GLU A 33 36.46 11.70 19.23
C GLU A 33 37.26 10.42 18.91
N LEU A 34 37.79 9.77 19.94
CA LEU A 34 38.55 8.52 19.79
C LEU A 34 37.65 7.38 19.29
N ILE A 35 36.42 7.30 19.79
CA ILE A 35 35.42 6.30 19.35
C ILE A 35 35.12 6.48 17.86
N GLY A 36 34.76 7.70 17.43
CA GLY A 36 34.40 7.98 16.04
C GLY A 36 35.55 7.68 15.07
N LYS A 37 36.78 8.09 15.41
CA LYS A 37 37.99 7.76 14.64
C LYS A 37 38.20 6.25 14.55
N THR A 38 38.14 5.55 15.69
CA THR A 38 38.38 4.10 15.75
C THR A 38 37.34 3.34 14.93
N ILE A 39 36.06 3.68 15.06
CA ILE A 39 34.98 3.02 14.30
C ILE A 39 35.15 3.26 12.81
N SER A 40 35.47 4.48 12.39
CA SER A 40 35.71 4.81 10.98
C SER A 40 36.86 3.98 10.41
N GLU A 41 38.00 3.89 11.12
CA GLU A 41 39.14 3.08 10.71
C GLU A 41 38.81 1.58 10.62
N LYS A 42 38.08 1.04 11.60
CA LYS A 42 37.69 -0.38 11.60
C LYS A 42 36.62 -0.69 10.54
N ALA A 43 35.65 0.19 10.34
CA ALA A 43 34.65 0.05 9.29
C ALA A 43 35.31 0.06 7.91
N LEU A 44 36.26 0.97 7.67
CA LEU A 44 37.02 0.99 6.42
C LEU A 44 37.80 -0.33 6.21
N ALA A 45 38.43 -0.86 7.26
CA ALA A 45 39.15 -2.14 7.18
C ALA A 45 38.22 -3.33 6.90
N LEU A 46 36.94 -3.26 7.30
CA LEU A 46 35.93 -4.29 7.06
C LEU A 46 35.26 -4.17 5.69
N ALA A 47 35.41 -3.05 4.98
CA ALA A 47 34.73 -2.81 3.70
C ALA A 47 35.04 -3.90 2.65
N SER A 48 36.24 -4.49 2.69
CA SER A 48 36.64 -5.59 1.80
C SER A 48 35.77 -6.85 1.94
N ARG A 49 35.12 -7.05 3.09
CA ARG A 49 34.19 -8.16 3.33
C ARG A 49 32.92 -8.09 2.49
N ARG A 50 32.69 -6.99 1.77
CA ARG A 50 31.65 -6.93 0.74
C ARG A 50 31.78 -8.08 -0.27
N ALA A 51 33.01 -8.49 -0.60
CA ALA A 51 33.25 -9.61 -1.50
C ALA A 51 32.70 -10.96 -0.97
N ASP A 52 32.63 -11.13 0.36
CA ASP A 52 32.02 -12.33 0.97
C ASP A 52 30.54 -12.43 0.57
N LEU A 53 29.82 -11.31 0.64
CA LEU A 53 28.41 -11.25 0.26
C LEU A 53 28.20 -11.47 -1.23
N GLU A 54 29.05 -10.88 -2.08
CA GLU A 54 29.00 -11.13 -3.54
C GLU A 54 29.18 -12.60 -3.87
N LYS A 55 30.08 -13.29 -3.17
CA LYS A 55 30.29 -14.73 -3.35
C LYS A 55 29.06 -15.54 -2.94
N GLU A 56 28.46 -15.24 -1.78
CA GLU A 56 27.25 -15.91 -1.33
C GLU A 56 26.07 -15.68 -2.29
N ALA A 57 25.91 -14.45 -2.80
CA ALA A 57 24.92 -14.16 -3.83
C ALA A 57 25.15 -14.99 -5.08
N ALA A 58 26.39 -15.05 -5.60
CA ALA A 58 26.73 -15.87 -6.76
C ALA A 58 26.40 -17.35 -6.54
N LEU A 59 26.71 -17.90 -5.36
CA LEU A 59 26.36 -19.28 -5.00
C LEU A 59 24.86 -19.50 -4.92
N ALA A 60 24.09 -18.53 -4.41
CA ALA A 60 22.63 -18.61 -4.37
C ALA A 60 22.03 -18.67 -5.78
N TYR A 61 22.50 -17.84 -6.71
CA TYR A 61 22.07 -17.87 -8.11
C TYR A 61 22.47 -19.18 -8.80
N ALA A 62 23.71 -19.65 -8.62
CA ALA A 62 24.20 -20.89 -9.22
C ALA A 62 23.46 -22.15 -8.76
N LYS A 63 22.79 -22.11 -7.60
CA LYS A 63 21.93 -23.23 -7.12
C LYS A 63 20.61 -23.34 -7.88
N VAL A 64 20.14 -22.25 -8.49
CA VAL A 64 18.80 -22.16 -9.07
C VAL A 64 18.85 -22.11 -10.60
N PHE A 65 19.91 -21.51 -11.16
CA PHE A 65 20.05 -21.28 -12.58
C PHE A 65 21.26 -22.03 -13.14
N SER A 66 21.10 -22.54 -14.37
CA SER A 66 22.21 -23.05 -15.17
C SER A 66 23.13 -21.92 -15.63
N GLU A 67 24.36 -22.27 -16.00
CA GLU A 67 25.33 -21.31 -16.57
C GLU A 67 24.79 -20.59 -17.81
N LYS A 68 24.04 -21.30 -18.66
CA LYS A 68 23.41 -20.71 -19.85
C LYS A 68 22.39 -19.65 -19.45
N GLU A 69 21.50 -19.94 -18.50
CA GLU A 69 20.49 -18.99 -18.04
C GLU A 69 21.13 -17.77 -17.38
N LEU A 70 22.17 -17.97 -16.56
CA LEU A 70 22.94 -16.86 -15.96
C LEU A 70 23.59 -15.98 -17.03
N THR A 71 24.13 -16.59 -18.09
CA THR A 71 24.71 -15.88 -19.24
C THR A 71 23.66 -15.07 -19.99
N ASP A 72 22.51 -15.67 -20.28
CA ASP A 72 21.41 -15.01 -20.98
C ASP A 72 20.83 -13.83 -20.16
N ILE A 73 20.64 -14.02 -18.85
CA ILE A 73 20.22 -12.97 -17.91
C ILE A 73 21.25 -11.83 -17.90
N ALA A 74 22.54 -12.16 -17.76
CA ALA A 74 23.60 -11.16 -17.76
C ALA A 74 23.66 -10.37 -19.07
N ALA A 75 23.49 -11.04 -20.22
CA ALA A 75 23.46 -10.41 -21.53
C ALA A 75 22.28 -9.44 -21.66
N PHE A 76 21.08 -9.84 -21.22
CA PHE A 76 19.91 -8.97 -21.25
C PHE A 76 20.11 -7.72 -20.40
N TYR A 77 20.48 -7.86 -19.12
CA TYR A 77 20.64 -6.71 -18.24
C TYR A 77 21.85 -5.82 -18.58
N ASN A 78 22.85 -6.34 -19.30
CA ASN A 78 23.93 -5.53 -19.84
C ASN A 78 23.57 -4.78 -21.13
N SER A 79 22.48 -5.13 -21.82
CA SER A 79 22.00 -4.41 -23.00
C SER A 79 21.47 -3.01 -22.64
N ASP A 80 21.42 -2.09 -23.61
CA ASP A 80 20.88 -0.75 -23.40
C ASP A 80 19.43 -0.78 -22.92
N SER A 81 18.61 -1.68 -23.47
CA SER A 81 17.23 -1.86 -23.04
C SER A 81 17.13 -2.44 -21.63
N GLY A 82 17.98 -3.40 -21.27
CA GLY A 82 18.01 -4.00 -19.93
C GLY A 82 18.42 -3.00 -18.84
N LYS A 83 19.47 -2.21 -19.10
CA LYS A 83 19.87 -1.11 -18.20
C LYS A 83 18.76 -0.07 -18.07
N LYS A 84 18.18 0.36 -19.19
CA LYS A 84 17.06 1.30 -19.18
C LYS A 84 15.86 0.78 -18.39
N LEU A 85 15.57 -0.50 -18.46
CA LEU A 85 14.50 -1.13 -17.68
C LEU A 85 14.80 -1.07 -16.18
N LEU A 86 16.04 -1.36 -15.76
CA LEU A 86 16.45 -1.24 -14.36
C LEU A 86 16.31 0.22 -13.86
N ASP A 87 16.83 1.17 -14.62
CA ASP A 87 16.84 2.59 -14.24
C ASP A 87 15.44 3.20 -14.24
N SER A 88 14.62 2.86 -15.24
CA SER A 88 13.30 3.46 -15.45
C SER A 88 12.19 2.71 -14.70
N GLY A 89 12.45 1.50 -14.22
CA GLY A 89 11.47 0.63 -13.55
C GLY A 89 10.67 1.34 -12.45
N PRO A 90 11.31 2.01 -11.48
CA PRO A 90 10.59 2.73 -10.42
C PRO A 90 9.66 3.84 -10.93
N THR A 91 10.05 4.52 -12.01
CA THR A 91 9.21 5.55 -12.65
C THR A 91 8.00 4.92 -13.31
N VAL A 92 8.21 3.86 -14.10
CA VAL A 92 7.12 3.12 -14.76
C VAL A 92 6.13 2.56 -13.74
N THR A 93 6.62 1.96 -12.65
CA THR A 93 5.77 1.43 -11.57
C THR A 93 4.90 2.53 -10.94
N ARG A 94 5.45 3.72 -10.73
CA ARG A 94 4.69 4.85 -10.18
C ARG A 94 3.56 5.29 -11.11
N GLU A 95 3.83 5.36 -12.41
CA GLU A 95 2.82 5.69 -13.41
C GLU A 95 1.74 4.60 -13.50
N LEU A 96 2.13 3.32 -13.39
CA LEU A 96 1.18 2.21 -13.34
C LEU A 96 0.26 2.26 -12.13
N VAL A 97 0.78 2.58 -10.94
CA VAL A 97 -0.04 2.74 -9.73
C VAL A 97 -1.06 3.86 -9.92
N LYS A 98 -0.64 5.01 -10.45
CA LYS A 98 -1.56 6.13 -10.75
C LYS A 98 -2.65 5.73 -11.76
N ALA A 99 -2.30 4.98 -12.80
CA ALA A 99 -3.26 4.49 -13.78
C ALA A 99 -4.26 3.51 -13.15
N ALA A 100 -3.78 2.61 -12.28
CA ALA A 100 -4.63 1.70 -11.53
C ALA A 100 -5.62 2.45 -10.62
N ASP A 101 -5.19 3.53 -9.97
CA ASP A 101 -6.05 4.38 -9.14
C ASP A 101 -7.19 5.02 -9.93
N ILE A 102 -6.91 5.53 -11.12
CA ILE A 102 -7.94 6.10 -11.99
C ILE A 102 -8.91 5.01 -12.45
N TRP A 103 -8.37 3.87 -12.86
CA TRP A 103 -9.18 2.74 -13.33
C TRP A 103 -10.10 2.20 -12.25
N GLN A 104 -9.62 1.98 -11.01
CA GLN A 104 -10.46 1.48 -9.91
C GLN A 104 -11.60 2.44 -9.56
N ASN A 105 -11.35 3.75 -9.59
CA ASN A 105 -12.38 4.76 -9.33
C ASN A 105 -13.45 4.77 -10.43
N GLY A 106 -13.03 4.62 -11.69
CA GLY A 106 -13.95 4.49 -12.82
C GLY A 106 -14.83 3.25 -12.68
N LEU A 107 -14.21 2.10 -12.37
CA LEU A 107 -14.92 0.84 -12.19
C LEU A 107 -15.95 0.92 -11.05
N GLY A 108 -15.59 1.54 -9.91
CA GLY A 108 -16.50 1.72 -8.79
C GLY A 108 -17.71 2.58 -9.13
N ARG A 109 -17.50 3.69 -9.87
CA ARG A 109 -18.59 4.55 -10.34
C ARG A 109 -19.52 3.79 -11.29
N ASP A 110 -18.96 3.10 -12.28
CA ASP A 110 -19.75 2.42 -13.30
C ASP A 110 -20.55 1.26 -12.69
N LEU A 111 -19.95 0.52 -11.74
CA LEU A 111 -20.64 -0.52 -10.98
C LEU A 111 -21.79 0.06 -10.15
N ALA A 112 -21.57 1.16 -9.43
CA ALA A 112 -22.61 1.82 -8.63
C ALA A 112 -23.79 2.29 -9.49
N GLN A 113 -23.51 2.83 -10.67
CA GLN A 113 -24.55 3.23 -11.62
C GLN A 113 -25.38 2.03 -12.09
N GLN A 114 -24.72 0.97 -12.58
CA GLN A 114 -25.41 -0.22 -13.09
C GLN A 114 -26.27 -0.91 -12.02
N VAL A 115 -25.75 -1.01 -10.79
CA VAL A 115 -26.51 -1.55 -9.66
C VAL A 115 -27.68 -0.64 -9.32
N GLY A 116 -27.48 0.68 -9.29
CA GLY A 116 -28.54 1.66 -9.03
C GLY A 116 -29.69 1.57 -10.05
N GLU A 117 -29.36 1.51 -11.34
CA GLU A 117 -30.34 1.34 -12.43
C GLU A 117 -31.13 0.03 -12.28
N THR A 118 -30.45 -1.07 -11.98
CA THR A 118 -31.07 -2.39 -11.77
C THR A 118 -32.05 -2.36 -10.60
N LEU A 119 -31.64 -1.78 -9.46
CA LEU A 119 -32.49 -1.68 -8.27
C LEU A 119 -33.69 -0.75 -8.48
N ALA A 120 -33.50 0.38 -9.17
CA ALA A 120 -34.59 1.31 -9.49
C ALA A 120 -35.64 0.66 -10.40
N ALA A 121 -35.21 -0.10 -11.40
CA ALA A 121 -36.10 -0.86 -12.27
C ALA A 121 -36.92 -1.90 -11.48
N ALA A 122 -36.27 -2.63 -10.57
CA ALA A 122 -36.93 -3.60 -9.71
C ALA A 122 -37.96 -2.95 -8.75
N ALA A 123 -37.61 -1.80 -8.16
CA ALA A 123 -38.51 -1.05 -7.30
C ALA A 123 -39.76 -0.56 -8.05
N LYS A 124 -39.58 -0.04 -9.27
CA LYS A 124 -40.68 0.40 -10.14
C LYS A 124 -41.60 -0.76 -10.50
N ALA A 125 -41.04 -1.92 -10.86
CA ALA A 125 -41.81 -3.13 -11.15
C ALA A 125 -42.63 -3.58 -9.92
N LYS A 126 -42.03 -3.54 -8.72
CA LYS A 126 -42.72 -3.88 -7.47
C LYS A 126 -43.87 -2.91 -7.16
N ALA A 127 -43.68 -1.61 -7.38
CA ALA A 127 -44.72 -0.60 -7.15
C ALA A 127 -45.92 -0.77 -8.12
N GLN A 128 -45.66 -1.17 -9.37
CA GLN A 128 -46.71 -1.42 -10.37
C GLN A 128 -47.49 -2.72 -10.11
N ALA A 129 -46.87 -3.68 -9.43
CA ALA A 129 -47.52 -4.93 -9.04
C ALA A 129 -48.35 -4.81 -7.74
N ALA A 130 -48.29 -3.68 -7.02
CA ALA A 130 -49.12 -3.46 -5.86
C ALA A 130 -50.57 -3.13 -6.31
N PRO A 131 -51.60 -3.85 -5.83
CA PRO A 131 -52.99 -3.59 -6.24
C PRO A 131 -53.42 -2.19 -5.79
N ALA A 132 -54.13 -1.48 -6.66
CA ALA A 132 -54.75 -0.20 -6.33
C ALA A 132 -55.68 -0.38 -5.12
N ALA A 133 -55.31 0.21 -3.98
CA ALA A 133 -56.24 0.35 -2.87
C ALA A 133 -57.51 1.05 -3.40
N PRO A 134 -58.73 0.56 -3.07
CA PRO A 134 -59.92 1.18 -3.57
C PRO A 134 -59.98 2.62 -3.05
N ALA A 135 -60.24 3.56 -3.96
CA ALA A 135 -60.62 4.91 -3.60
C ALA A 135 -61.90 4.84 -2.75
N ALA A 136 -61.76 4.94 -1.43
CA ALA A 136 -62.88 5.18 -0.55
C ALA A 136 -63.40 6.59 -0.84
N GLY A 137 -64.54 6.64 -1.52
CA GLY A 137 -65.25 7.84 -1.91
C GLY A 137 -65.67 8.70 -0.71
N ALA A 138 -65.87 9.97 -1.02
CA ALA A 138 -66.29 11.03 -0.13
C ALA A 138 -67.62 10.77 0.60
N ALA A 139 -67.65 11.09 1.90
CA ALA A 139 -68.79 11.73 2.57
C ALA A 139 -68.27 12.47 3.82
N ALA A 140 -68.48 13.79 3.86
CA ALA A 140 -68.20 14.69 4.99
C ALA A 140 -69.49 14.87 5.86
N PRO A 141 -69.58 15.85 6.79
CA PRO A 141 -69.30 15.72 8.23
C PRO A 141 -70.52 16.04 9.13
N ALA A 142 -70.45 15.75 10.44
CA ALA A 142 -71.15 16.45 11.54
C ALA A 142 -70.63 15.87 12.88
N ASP A 143 -69.83 16.58 13.66
CA ASP A 143 -70.17 17.66 14.61
C ASP A 143 -70.67 17.12 15.97
N GLY A 144 -70.04 17.58 17.06
CA GLY A 144 -70.55 17.36 18.42
C GLY A 144 -69.53 16.98 19.51
N ALA A 145 -69.10 18.00 20.25
CA ALA A 145 -68.71 17.99 21.67
C ALA A 145 -67.31 17.50 22.10
N ALA A 146 -66.45 18.48 22.38
CA ALA A 146 -65.44 18.45 23.44
C ALA A 146 -66.08 18.89 24.78
N PRO A 147 -65.36 19.00 25.92
CA PRO A 147 -64.18 18.26 26.42
C PRO A 147 -64.36 17.80 27.90
N ALA A 148 -63.49 16.92 28.41
CA ALA A 148 -63.01 16.94 29.81
C ALA A 148 -61.74 16.08 29.90
N ASP A 149 -60.55 16.65 30.11
CA ASP A 149 -59.96 17.11 31.38
C ASP A 149 -59.17 15.98 32.07
N GLY A 150 -57.91 16.26 32.45
CA GLY A 150 -57.14 15.36 33.31
C GLY A 150 -55.65 15.14 32.98
N ALA A 151 -54.83 16.05 33.50
CA ALA A 151 -53.50 15.82 34.09
C ALA A 151 -52.27 15.47 33.21
N ALA A 152 -51.36 16.43 33.15
CA ALA A 152 -49.89 16.24 33.07
C ALA A 152 -49.32 15.89 34.49
N PRO A 153 -48.01 15.76 34.77
CA PRO A 153 -46.81 15.82 33.89
C PRO A 153 -45.69 14.76 34.18
N ALA A 154 -44.58 14.85 33.42
CA ALA A 154 -43.18 14.48 33.75
C ALA A 154 -42.83 12.98 33.97
N ASP A 155 -41.69 12.41 33.57
CA ASP A 155 -40.30 12.87 33.68
C ASP A 155 -39.35 12.18 32.66
N ASN A 156 -38.40 12.99 32.16
CA ASN A 156 -36.98 12.73 31.88
C ASN A 156 -36.44 11.26 31.87
N ASN A 157 -35.90 10.83 30.72
CA ASN A 157 -34.44 10.68 30.46
C ASN A 157 -34.19 10.31 28.98
#